data_AF-A0A849SAX5-F1
#
_entry.id   AF-A0A849SAX5-F1
#
_cell.length_a   1.000
_cell.length_b   1.000
_cell.length_c   1.000
_cell.angle_alpha   90.00
_cell.angle_beta   90.00
_cell.angle_gamma   90.00
#
_symmetry.space_group_name_H-M   'P 1'
#
loop_
_entity.id
_entity.type
_entity.pdbx_description
1 polymer ?
#
loop_
_entity_poly.entity_id
_entity_poly.type
_entity_poly.pdbx_seq_one_letter_code
_entity_poly.pdbx_strand_id
1 'polypeptide(L)'
;MRISTLLFTATLAAVIPPAQAEVLAEAQVGIKIALAKAPSTRPMTVAHAANFKRYYIADGGLAPMGSETEAPISKSQIHTYDEEGKYVSSALPGYDNRSIYYNTNTKKLETVTYNISSFGGFLPNTGIFAIDLTETGEVKTSSTDIIGHNPAFGDANTMPSYNPNTNQYYAKQGR
;
A
#
# COMPACT_ATOMS: atom_id res chain seq x y z
N MET A 1 -55.20 -0.32 4.66
CA MET A 1 -54.11 0.01 3.71
C MET A 1 -52.82 0.38 4.46
N ARG A 2 -52.12 -0.58 5.08
CA ARG A 2 -50.77 -0.33 5.66
C ARG A 2 -49.83 -1.55 5.61
N ILE A 3 -50.32 -2.71 5.15
CA ILE A 3 -49.54 -3.95 5.04
C ILE A 3 -48.93 -4.11 3.64
N SER A 4 -49.54 -3.52 2.60
CA SER A 4 -49.03 -3.60 1.22
C SER A 4 -47.76 -2.78 0.98
N THR A 5 -47.51 -1.73 1.77
CA THR A 5 -46.31 -0.88 1.61
C THR A 5 -45.06 -1.50 2.24
N LEU A 6 -45.21 -2.45 3.16
CA LEU A 6 -44.10 -3.12 3.84
C LEU A 6 -43.50 -4.30 3.04
N LEU A 7 -44.28 -4.90 2.13
CA LEU A 7 -43.75 -5.94 1.25
C LEU A 7 -42.93 -5.39 0.07
N PHE A 8 -43.08 -4.11 -0.28
CA PHE A 8 -42.38 -3.51 -1.41
C PHE A 8 -40.95 -3.06 -1.07
N THR A 9 -40.63 -2.87 0.22
CA THR A 9 -39.27 -2.51 0.68
C THR A 9 -38.37 -3.73 0.90
N ALA A 10 -38.92 -4.93 1.07
CA ALA A 10 -38.13 -6.14 1.31
C ALA A 10 -37.55 -6.76 0.02
N THR A 11 -38.11 -6.47 -1.15
CA THR A 11 -37.67 -7.04 -2.43
C THR A 11 -36.52 -6.27 -3.08
N LEU A 12 -36.27 -5.02 -2.69
CA LEU A 12 -35.19 -4.21 -3.28
C LEU A 12 -33.80 -4.45 -2.64
N ALA A 13 -33.74 -5.20 -1.53
CA ALA A 13 -32.48 -5.45 -0.81
C ALA A 13 -31.71 -6.71 -1.28
N ALA A 14 -32.24 -7.47 -2.26
CA ALA A 14 -31.74 -8.81 -2.57
C ALA A 14 -30.85 -8.92 -3.83
N VAL A 15 -30.51 -7.82 -4.49
CA VAL A 15 -29.64 -7.85 -5.69
C VAL A 15 -28.37 -7.05 -5.43
N ILE A 16 -27.55 -7.51 -4.49
CA ILE A 16 -26.14 -7.14 -4.45
C ILE A 16 -25.43 -8.21 -5.28
N PRO A 17 -25.02 -7.92 -6.53
CA PRO A 17 -24.18 -8.86 -7.26
C PRO A 17 -22.92 -9.09 -6.42
N PRO A 18 -22.53 -10.35 -6.16
CA PRO A 18 -21.24 -10.58 -5.53
C PRO A 18 -20.19 -10.01 -6.49
N ALA A 19 -19.42 -9.03 -6.02
CA ALA A 19 -18.24 -8.56 -6.71
C ALA A 19 -17.19 -9.69 -6.65
N GLN A 20 -17.38 -10.71 -7.48
CA GLN A 20 -16.41 -11.76 -7.70
C GLN A 20 -15.46 -11.25 -8.77
N ALA A 21 -14.29 -10.80 -8.35
CA ALA A 21 -13.17 -10.59 -9.25
C ALA A 21 -12.69 -11.98 -9.69
N GLU A 22 -13.25 -12.50 -10.78
CA GLU A 22 -12.75 -13.71 -11.42
C GLU A 22 -11.54 -13.36 -12.28
N VAL A 23 -10.46 -14.14 -12.17
CA VAL A 23 -9.35 -14.05 -13.12
C VAL A 23 -9.88 -14.59 -14.45
N LEU A 24 -10.00 -13.73 -15.45
CA LEU A 24 -10.46 -14.14 -16.79
C LEU A 24 -9.65 -15.35 -17.26
N ALA A 25 -10.33 -16.37 -17.80
CA ALA A 25 -9.68 -17.59 -18.29
C ALA A 25 -8.57 -17.30 -19.33
N GLU A 26 -8.67 -16.15 -19.99
CA GLU A 26 -7.76 -15.68 -21.03
C GLU A 26 -6.75 -14.63 -20.53
N ALA A 27 -6.62 -14.42 -19.21
CA ALA A 27 -5.68 -13.46 -18.67
C ALA A 27 -4.25 -13.77 -19.12
N GLN A 28 -3.65 -12.85 -19.88
CA GLN A 28 -2.27 -12.96 -20.35
C GLN A 28 -1.35 -12.09 -19.49
N VAL A 29 -0.09 -12.51 -19.37
CA VAL A 29 0.95 -11.70 -18.72
C VAL A 29 1.18 -10.45 -19.56
N GLY A 30 0.74 -9.29 -19.07
CA GLY A 30 0.97 -8.01 -19.75
C GLY A 30 2.41 -7.52 -19.63
N ILE A 31 2.92 -7.45 -18.40
CA ILE A 31 4.29 -7.01 -18.12
C ILE A 31 4.93 -7.87 -17.03
N LYS A 32 6.27 -7.89 -17.02
CA LYS A 32 7.07 -8.50 -15.96
C LYS A 32 8.11 -7.50 -15.48
N ILE A 33 7.94 -7.00 -14.26
CA ILE A 33 8.88 -6.07 -13.64
C ILE A 33 9.95 -6.88 -12.91
N ALA A 34 11.18 -6.82 -13.40
CA ALA A 34 12.33 -7.38 -12.70
C ALA A 34 12.80 -6.38 -11.63
N LEU A 35 13.04 -6.86 -10.41
CA LEU A 35 13.60 -6.00 -9.36
C LEU A 35 14.99 -5.54 -9.78
N ALA A 36 15.21 -4.23 -9.79
CA ALA A 36 16.49 -3.65 -10.19
C ALA A 36 17.64 -3.97 -9.23
N LYS A 37 17.32 -4.26 -7.96
CA LYS A 37 18.27 -4.63 -6.91
C LYS A 37 17.73 -5.82 -6.12
N ALA A 38 18.65 -6.54 -5.47
CA ALA A 38 18.26 -7.51 -4.46
C ALA A 38 17.47 -6.76 -3.37
N PRO A 39 16.26 -7.23 -3.01
CA PRO A 39 15.43 -6.47 -2.10
C PRO A 39 15.99 -6.54 -0.68
N SER A 40 15.82 -5.47 0.09
CA SER A 40 16.34 -5.40 1.46
C SER A 40 15.63 -6.42 2.37
N THR A 41 14.34 -6.65 2.13
CA THR A 41 13.61 -7.84 2.63
C THR A 41 12.69 -8.36 1.51
N ARG A 42 11.44 -8.77 1.78
CA ARG A 42 10.52 -9.25 0.74
C ARG A 42 9.61 -8.09 0.30
N PRO A 43 9.62 -7.68 -0.98
CA PRO A 43 8.64 -6.73 -1.50
C PRO A 43 7.22 -7.28 -1.31
N MET A 44 6.31 -6.43 -0.86
CA MET A 44 4.97 -6.87 -0.43
C MET A 44 3.87 -6.46 -1.39
N THR A 45 3.98 -5.28 -2.01
CA THR A 45 3.00 -4.77 -2.99
C THR A 45 3.69 -3.97 -4.10
N VAL A 46 2.95 -3.78 -5.19
CA VAL A 46 3.32 -2.89 -6.30
C VAL A 46 2.25 -1.80 -6.40
N ALA A 47 2.66 -0.54 -6.52
CA ALA A 47 1.76 0.57 -6.79
C ALA A 47 1.85 0.96 -8.26
N HIS A 48 0.71 1.24 -8.90
CA HIS A 48 0.66 1.79 -10.25
C HIS A 48 0.02 3.19 -10.21
N ALA A 49 0.72 4.20 -10.72
CA ALA A 49 0.19 5.54 -10.89
C ALA A 49 0.01 5.87 -12.37
N ALA A 50 -1.22 5.67 -12.87
CA ALA A 50 -1.53 5.82 -14.28
C ALA A 50 -1.23 7.23 -14.83
N ASN A 51 -1.39 8.27 -14.02
CA ASN A 51 -1.10 9.65 -14.42
C ASN A 51 0.39 9.92 -14.64
N PHE A 52 1.27 9.14 -14.02
CA PHE A 52 2.71 9.23 -14.24
C PHE A 52 3.22 8.17 -15.21
N LYS A 53 2.39 7.17 -15.55
CA LYS A 53 2.81 5.96 -16.29
C LYS A 53 4.02 5.31 -15.61
N ARG A 54 3.88 5.09 -14.29
CA ARG A 54 4.93 4.54 -13.43
C ARG A 54 4.39 3.42 -12.54
N TYR A 55 5.26 2.46 -12.30
CA TYR A 55 5.12 1.49 -11.22
C TYR A 55 6.11 1.80 -10.11
N TYR A 56 5.72 1.53 -8.87
CA TYR A 56 6.55 1.69 -7.69
C TYR A 56 6.58 0.39 -6.92
N ILE A 57 7.79 -0.04 -6.57
CA ILE A 57 8.01 -1.22 -5.75
C ILE A 57 8.89 -0.81 -4.59
N ALA A 58 8.35 -0.89 -3.37
CA ALA A 58 9.16 -0.84 -2.17
C ALA A 58 9.83 -2.19 -1.95
N ASP A 59 11.14 -2.21 -1.75
CA ASP A 59 11.94 -3.45 -1.66
C ASP A 59 11.82 -4.19 -0.30
N GLY A 60 10.76 -3.86 0.45
CA GLY A 60 10.47 -4.32 1.80
C GLY A 60 11.36 -3.64 2.82
N GLY A 61 11.09 -3.80 4.11
CA GLY A 61 11.94 -3.30 5.16
C GLY A 61 11.41 -3.74 6.51
N LEU A 62 12.21 -4.49 7.25
CA LEU A 62 12.10 -4.54 8.69
C LEU A 62 13.48 -4.13 9.18
N ALA A 63 13.61 -2.89 9.64
CA ALA A 63 14.88 -2.43 10.16
C ALA A 63 15.36 -3.40 11.25
N PRO A 64 16.68 -3.67 11.34
CA PRO A 64 17.20 -4.41 12.48
C PRO A 64 16.81 -3.68 13.77
N MET A 65 16.66 -4.42 14.87
CA MET A 65 16.49 -3.82 16.19
C MET A 65 17.64 -2.82 16.41
N GLY A 66 17.31 -1.60 16.83
CA GLY A 66 18.31 -0.58 17.15
C GLY A 66 19.21 -1.04 18.31
N SER A 67 20.37 -0.39 18.45
CA SER A 67 21.24 -0.58 19.61
C SER A 67 21.17 0.64 20.53
N GLU A 68 21.81 0.59 21.71
CA GLU A 68 21.92 1.76 22.60
C GLU A 68 22.62 2.95 21.91
N THR A 69 23.39 2.71 20.86
CA THR A 69 24.21 3.71 20.16
C THR A 69 23.70 4.06 18.76
N GLU A 70 22.80 3.27 18.19
CA GLU A 70 22.33 3.45 16.81
C GLU A 70 20.81 3.30 16.71
N ALA A 71 20.18 4.34 16.16
CA ALA A 71 18.76 4.29 15.84
C ALA A 71 18.51 3.25 14.73
N PRO A 72 17.41 2.48 14.81
CA PRO A 72 17.04 1.55 13.76
C PRO A 72 16.60 2.35 12.52
N ILE A 73 17.48 2.46 11.53
CA ILE A 73 17.18 3.12 10.25
C ILE A 73 16.79 2.05 9.23
N SER A 74 15.63 2.24 8.60
CA SER A 74 15.21 1.37 7.52
C SER A 74 16.15 1.50 6.31
N LYS A 75 16.55 0.34 5.77
CA LYS A 75 17.31 0.25 4.51
C LYS A 75 16.39 0.11 3.28
N SER A 76 15.07 0.17 3.49
CA SER A 76 14.07 -0.02 2.45
C SER A 76 14.09 1.10 1.43
N GLN A 77 14.37 0.75 0.17
CA GLN A 77 14.25 1.68 -0.94
C GLN A 77 12.90 1.51 -1.64
N ILE A 78 12.44 2.59 -2.27
CA ILE A 78 11.35 2.55 -3.23
C ILE A 78 11.94 2.75 -4.62
N HIS A 79 11.62 1.84 -5.53
CA HIS A 79 12.10 1.83 -6.90
C HIS A 79 10.99 2.27 -7.86
N THR A 80 11.30 3.20 -8.75
CA THR A 80 10.41 3.66 -9.83
C THR A 80 10.72 2.87 -11.10
N TYR A 81 9.68 2.42 -11.79
CA TYR A 81 9.74 1.77 -13.09
C TYR A 81 8.81 2.47 -14.09
N ASP A 82 9.14 2.41 -15.37
CA ASP A 82 8.30 2.91 -16.46
C ASP A 82 7.12 1.95 -16.77
N GLU A 83 6.31 2.30 -17.77
CA GLU A 83 5.10 1.57 -18.17
C GLU A 83 5.42 0.17 -18.70
N GLU A 84 6.63 -0.04 -19.21
CA GLU A 84 7.16 -1.32 -19.68
C GLU A 84 7.82 -2.15 -18.57
N GLY A 85 7.91 -1.61 -17.35
CA GLY A 85 8.52 -2.27 -16.19
C GLY A 85 10.04 -2.16 -16.15
N LYS A 86 10.65 -1.24 -16.90
CA LYS A 86 12.09 -0.95 -16.82
C LYS A 86 12.39 0.00 -15.69
N TYR A 87 13.53 -0.22 -15.06
CA TYR A 87 14.01 0.60 -13.96
C TYR A 87 14.26 2.05 -14.39
N VAL A 88 13.81 3.00 -13.59
CA VAL A 88 14.05 4.44 -13.76
C VAL A 88 14.96 4.96 -12.65
N SER A 89 14.56 4.82 -11.39
CA SER A 89 15.28 5.41 -10.25
C SER A 89 14.97 4.73 -8.92
N SER A 90 15.64 5.15 -7.85
CA SER A 90 15.37 4.71 -6.49
C SER A 90 15.58 5.82 -5.49
N ALA A 91 14.81 5.78 -4.41
CA ALA A 91 14.97 6.66 -3.27
C ALA A 91 14.89 5.88 -1.97
N LEU A 92 15.48 6.44 -0.91
CA LEU A 92 15.48 5.91 0.45
C LEU A 92 14.70 6.88 1.35
N PRO A 93 13.36 6.78 1.41
CA PRO A 93 12.55 7.66 2.26
C PRO A 93 12.60 7.26 3.75
N GLY A 94 13.24 6.14 4.11
CA GLY A 94 13.50 5.77 5.51
C GLY A 94 12.34 5.05 6.21
N TYR A 95 11.46 4.39 5.45
CA TYR A 95 10.29 3.68 5.99
C TYR A 95 10.42 2.17 5.85
N ASP A 96 10.06 1.45 6.90
CA ASP A 96 9.83 0.01 6.83
C ASP A 96 8.53 -0.28 6.08
N ASN A 97 8.62 -0.36 4.75
CA ASN A 97 7.47 -0.43 3.85
C ASN A 97 6.76 -1.78 3.91
N ARG A 98 5.55 -1.81 4.47
CA ARG A 98 4.67 -2.99 4.50
C ARG A 98 3.76 -3.06 3.29
N SER A 99 3.19 -1.93 2.88
CA SER A 99 2.46 -1.83 1.62
C SER A 99 2.61 -0.43 1.05
N ILE A 100 2.74 -0.37 -0.27
CA ILE A 100 2.74 0.85 -1.05
C ILE A 100 1.59 0.81 -2.05
N TYR A 101 0.88 1.92 -2.22
CA TYR A 101 -0.21 2.08 -3.18
C TYR A 101 -0.29 3.53 -3.65
N TYR A 102 -0.92 3.74 -4.80
CA TYR A 102 -1.21 5.08 -5.29
C TYR A 102 -2.67 5.42 -4.98
N ASN A 103 -2.89 6.44 -4.14
CA ASN A 103 -4.21 6.91 -3.80
C ASN A 103 -4.72 7.83 -4.91
N THR A 104 -5.67 7.34 -5.70
CA THR A 104 -6.23 8.10 -6.84
C THR A 104 -7.07 9.31 -6.42
N ASN A 105 -7.60 9.31 -5.19
CA ASN A 105 -8.42 10.41 -4.67
C ASN A 105 -7.55 11.60 -4.28
N THR A 106 -6.40 11.33 -3.65
CA THR A 106 -5.44 12.36 -3.21
C THR A 106 -4.33 12.62 -4.22
N LYS A 107 -4.18 11.74 -5.22
CA LYS A 107 -3.06 11.71 -6.19
C LYS A 107 -1.69 11.60 -5.51
N LYS A 108 -1.63 10.81 -4.44
CA LYS A 108 -0.40 10.61 -3.65
C LYS A 108 0.05 9.16 -3.72
N LEU A 109 1.36 8.97 -3.78
CA LEU A 109 1.96 7.66 -3.48
C LEU A 109 2.00 7.54 -1.97
N GLU A 110 1.36 6.52 -1.42
CA GLU A 110 1.22 6.34 0.03
C GLU A 110 1.85 5.01 0.43
N THR A 111 2.52 5.01 1.59
CA THR A 111 3.09 3.80 2.19
C THR A 111 2.52 3.59 3.59
N VAL A 112 2.21 2.33 3.90
CA VAL A 112 1.92 1.86 5.25
C VAL A 112 3.14 1.15 5.79
N THR A 113 3.52 1.47 7.02
CA THR A 113 4.71 0.94 7.67
C THR A 113 4.47 -0.37 8.43
N TYR A 114 5.52 -1.18 8.61
CA TYR A 114 5.42 -2.48 9.31
C TYR A 114 4.88 -2.38 10.74
N ASN A 115 5.22 -1.30 11.42
CA ASN A 115 4.96 -1.02 12.83
C ASN A 115 3.66 -0.24 13.09
N ILE A 116 2.83 0.05 12.08
CA ILE A 116 1.63 0.89 12.25
C ILE A 116 0.70 0.45 13.40
N SER A 117 0.65 -0.85 13.73
CA SER A 117 -0.13 -1.42 14.84
C SER A 117 0.64 -1.59 16.16
N SER A 118 1.88 -1.11 16.26
CA SER A 118 2.77 -1.17 17.44
C SER A 118 3.19 -2.56 17.92
N PHE A 119 2.73 -3.66 17.33
CA PHE A 119 3.16 -5.01 17.73
C PHE A 119 4.67 -5.26 17.51
N GLY A 120 5.32 -4.46 16.66
CA GLY A 120 6.78 -4.49 16.45
C GLY A 120 7.59 -3.56 17.37
N GLY A 121 6.97 -2.66 18.14
CA GLY A 121 7.70 -1.77 19.07
C GLY A 121 8.64 -0.73 18.44
N PHE A 122 8.55 -0.46 17.13
CA PHE A 122 9.45 0.46 16.44
C PHE A 122 8.86 1.88 16.41
N LEU A 123 9.48 2.84 17.09
CA LEU A 123 9.34 4.27 16.84
C LEU A 123 10.77 4.81 16.60
N PRO A 124 11.00 5.80 15.72
CA PRO A 124 10.04 6.64 14.98
C PRO A 124 9.51 5.98 13.68
N ASN A 125 8.78 6.75 12.85
CA ASN A 125 8.27 6.35 11.52
C ASN A 125 7.17 5.27 11.54
N THR A 126 6.17 5.45 12.39
CA THR A 126 5.00 4.57 12.51
C THR A 126 3.75 5.24 11.96
N GLY A 127 3.15 4.65 10.94
CA GLY A 127 1.95 5.20 10.31
C GLY A 127 1.83 4.99 8.81
N ILE A 128 1.01 5.85 8.22
CA ILE A 128 0.81 6.03 6.79
C ILE A 128 1.42 7.36 6.37
N PHE A 129 2.26 7.33 5.34
CA PHE A 129 2.99 8.49 4.84
C PHE A 129 2.75 8.67 3.35
N ALA A 130 2.58 9.91 2.91
CA ALA A 130 2.64 10.29 1.51
C ALA A 130 4.09 10.47 1.11
N ILE A 131 4.57 9.68 0.14
CA ILE A 131 5.89 9.84 -0.44
C ILE A 131 5.82 10.89 -1.54
N ASP A 132 6.70 11.89 -1.48
CA ASP A 132 6.70 12.95 -2.47
C ASP A 132 7.25 12.43 -3.80
N LEU A 133 6.65 12.89 -4.89
CA LEU A 133 7.09 12.59 -6.25
C LEU A 133 7.66 13.85 -6.91
N THR A 134 8.52 13.66 -7.90
CA THR A 134 8.84 14.70 -8.89
C THR A 134 7.65 14.92 -9.83
N GLU A 135 7.73 15.96 -10.67
CA GLU A 135 6.73 16.24 -11.71
C GLU A 135 6.61 15.10 -12.73
N THR A 136 7.69 14.32 -12.92
CA THR A 136 7.78 13.18 -13.83
C THR A 136 7.51 11.82 -13.15
N GLY A 137 7.19 11.83 -11.84
CA GLY A 137 6.80 10.63 -11.10
C GLY A 137 7.95 9.80 -10.54
N GLU A 138 9.18 10.34 -10.43
CA GLU A 138 10.23 9.68 -9.66
C GLU A 138 10.05 9.94 -8.16
N VAL A 139 10.43 8.95 -7.35
CA VAL A 139 10.31 9.03 -5.89
C VAL A 139 11.37 9.97 -5.31
N LYS A 140 10.97 10.83 -4.37
CA LYS A 140 11.87 11.66 -3.57
C LYS A 140 12.15 11.03 -2.20
N THR A 141 13.14 11.57 -1.49
CA THR A 141 13.45 11.17 -0.11
C THR A 141 12.57 11.86 0.94
N SER A 142 11.72 12.80 0.52
CA SER A 142 10.79 13.53 1.39
C SER A 142 9.40 12.90 1.39
N SER A 143 8.66 13.20 2.44
CA SER A 143 7.33 12.65 2.69
C SER A 143 6.54 13.55 3.64
N THR A 144 5.23 13.31 3.70
CA THR A 144 4.32 13.97 4.64
C THR A 144 3.51 12.92 5.41
N ASP A 145 3.33 13.14 6.71
CA ASP A 145 2.50 12.29 7.57
C ASP A 145 1.03 12.37 7.16
N ILE A 146 0.36 11.22 7.05
CA ILE A 146 -1.09 11.15 6.82
C ILE A 146 -1.79 10.71 8.11
N ILE A 147 -1.41 9.55 8.63
CA ILE A 147 -1.96 8.96 9.85
C ILE A 147 -0.78 8.39 10.63
N GLY A 148 -0.71 8.64 11.93
CA GLY A 148 0.29 8.03 12.80
C GLY A 148 -0.02 6.57 13.12
N HIS A 149 0.36 6.15 14.33
CA HIS A 149 -0.03 4.84 14.86
C HIS A 149 -1.55 4.60 14.76
N ASN A 150 -1.94 3.40 14.34
CA ASN A 150 -3.33 3.00 14.29
C ASN A 150 -3.48 1.51 14.69
N PRO A 151 -4.13 1.22 15.84
CA PRO A 151 -4.26 -0.15 16.35
C PRO A 151 -5.17 -1.03 15.51
N ALA A 152 -6.01 -0.47 14.61
CA ALA A 152 -6.90 -1.26 13.74
C ALA A 152 -6.13 -2.17 12.77
N PHE A 153 -4.86 -1.88 12.51
CA PHE A 153 -3.99 -2.75 11.71
C PHE A 153 -3.49 -3.98 12.49
N GLY A 154 -3.88 -4.14 13.77
CA GLY A 154 -3.91 -5.39 14.53
C GLY A 154 -2.54 -5.97 14.89
N ASP A 155 -1.81 -6.48 13.91
CA ASP A 155 -0.59 -7.25 14.08
C ASP A 155 0.45 -6.97 12.98
N ALA A 156 1.67 -7.51 13.16
CA ALA A 156 2.78 -7.33 12.23
C ALA A 156 2.71 -8.21 10.97
N ASN A 157 1.70 -9.05 10.80
CA ASN A 157 1.42 -9.83 9.59
C ASN A 157 0.25 -9.25 8.77
N THR A 158 -0.51 -8.31 9.32
CA THR A 158 -1.56 -7.61 8.60
C THR A 158 -1.01 -6.99 7.32
N MET A 159 -1.69 -7.23 6.19
CA MET A 159 -1.37 -6.57 4.91
C MET A 159 -2.53 -5.64 4.54
N PRO A 160 -2.38 -4.32 4.74
CA PRO A 160 -3.43 -3.38 4.42
C PRO A 160 -3.45 -3.04 2.94
N SER A 161 -4.66 -3.00 2.39
CA SER A 161 -4.97 -2.54 1.04
C SER A 161 -5.97 -1.40 1.11
N TYR A 162 -5.70 -0.30 0.39
CA TYR A 162 -6.59 0.85 0.32
C TYR A 162 -7.58 0.70 -0.84
N ASN A 163 -8.85 0.99 -0.58
CA ASN A 163 -9.89 1.06 -1.60
C ASN A 163 -10.28 2.52 -1.85
N PRO A 164 -9.96 3.08 -3.03
CA PRO A 164 -10.30 4.46 -3.35
C PRO A 164 -11.80 4.69 -3.51
N ASN A 165 -12.61 3.66 -3.84
CA ASN A 165 -14.05 3.85 -4.05
C ASN A 165 -14.80 4.10 -2.74
N THR A 166 -14.34 3.50 -1.63
CA THR A 166 -15.01 3.60 -0.32
C THR A 166 -14.21 4.39 0.70
N ASN A 167 -12.98 4.83 0.37
CA ASN A 167 -12.04 5.45 1.32
C ASN A 167 -11.76 4.59 2.56
N GLN A 168 -11.67 3.28 2.37
CA GLN A 168 -11.47 2.32 3.45
C GLN A 168 -10.18 1.52 3.25
N TYR A 169 -9.58 1.13 4.37
CA TYR A 169 -8.51 0.14 4.39
C TYR A 169 -9.10 -1.22 4.71
N TYR A 170 -8.74 -2.22 3.90
CA TYR A 170 -8.99 -3.62 4.18
C TYR A 170 -7.70 -4.24 4.67
N ALA A 171 -7.76 -4.83 5.85
CA ALA A 171 -6.64 -5.47 6.51
C ALA A 171 -7.01 -6.92 6.76
N LYS A 172 -6.29 -7.86 6.13
CA LYS A 172 -6.36 -9.26 6.55
C LYS A 172 -5.61 -9.37 7.88
N GLN A 173 -6.36 -9.58 8.97
CA GLN A 173 -5.77 -9.84 10.28
C GLN A 173 -4.98 -11.15 10.24
N GLY A 174 -3.89 -11.22 11.00
CA GLY A 174 -3.17 -12.45 11.30
C GLY A 174 -4.11 -13.49 11.88
N ARG A 175 -3.88 -14.75 11.50
CA ARG A 175 -4.55 -15.91 12.12
C ARG A 175 -3.78 -16.38 13.33
#